data_AF-A0A8T1UZM2-F1
#
_entry.id   AF-A0A8T1UZM2-F1
#
_cell.length_a   1.000
_cell.length_b   1.000
_cell.length_c   1.000
_cell.angle_alpha   90.00
_cell.angle_beta   90.00
_cell.angle_gamma   90.00
#
_symmetry.space_group_name_H-M   'P 1'
#
loop_
_entity.id
_entity.type
_entity.pdbx_description
1 polymer ?
#
loop_
_entity_poly.entity_id
_entity_poly.type
_entity_poly.pdbx_seq_one_letter_code
_entity_poly.pdbx_strand_id
1 'polypeptide(L)'
;MGSNKTFFGRFFLSYTMWCLLQMHMIGERMPLLSLSKKQLVVSAVIVAVLSTGVELLYSWWIGFPVPYTIHMMAVPYVSLMFFALAIVWYPHVRQDWSLLWKIADAILICVCHGLVIIGYPLFYYAFQTMDAGVKRTAFSMVLPILKTIYRALFYYLCRSASGERITIVVVFNADLVNALFVNFCMQYQPSFMTTGGLMVANASQVILMIHDIDVIRKQIAHTARKIIQLTHNEKNTSSLLGDRVATLSMLPRAADIFQRYSFQTTKADAKQSQQTSILNKHSITVVPFDNSTSPFGPSTDIVIGTPSELEQLERKYASLVRKLMYASEFSILTAYAEVITPVVYSLYLFTVFHMPNRDYYSQIASMDSIHLTKTVVNVLLYSLVELTAFTVLTLTLKRRLNFSTMHQLVFVLDRQMIHVQTAIILWVFYTTQISLKHYDYSFEFAWLQSNSTTV
;
A
#
# COMPACT_ATOMS: atom_id res chain seq x y z
N MET A 1 15.85 22.60 32.07
CA MET A 1 14.67 23.17 31.38
C MET A 1 14.99 23.95 30.10
N GLY A 2 16.10 24.72 30.00
CA GLY A 2 16.44 25.47 28.77
C GLY A 2 16.70 24.61 27.53
N SER A 3 17.38 23.46 27.69
CA SER A 3 17.68 22.51 26.61
C SER A 3 16.47 21.68 26.13
N ASN A 4 15.34 21.72 26.85
CA ASN A 4 14.15 20.90 26.54
C ASN A 4 13.18 21.64 25.61
N LYS A 5 13.24 22.99 25.54
CA LYS A 5 12.33 23.80 24.70
C LYS A 5 12.50 23.50 23.21
N THR A 6 13.72 23.22 22.77
CA THR A 6 14.02 22.86 21.38
C THR A 6 13.44 21.49 21.01
N PHE A 7 13.40 20.53 21.94
CA PHE A 7 12.74 19.24 21.73
C PHE A 7 11.24 19.41 21.48
N PHE A 8 10.52 20.11 22.35
CA PHE A 8 9.07 20.29 22.17
C PHE A 8 8.71 21.10 20.91
N GLY A 9 9.54 22.08 20.53
CA GLY A 9 9.39 22.77 19.25
C GLY A 9 9.57 21.84 18.04
N ARG A 10 10.59 20.97 18.07
CA ARG A 10 10.78 19.94 17.03
C ARG A 10 9.65 18.93 17.03
N PHE A 11 9.21 18.47 18.21
CA PHE A 11 8.10 17.54 18.36
C PHE A 11 6.82 18.11 17.74
N PHE A 12 6.48 19.36 18.06
CA PHE A 12 5.35 20.08 17.48
C PHE A 12 5.43 20.13 15.94
N LEU A 13 6.58 20.53 15.39
CA LEU A 13 6.77 20.59 13.93
C LEU A 13 6.68 19.21 13.28
N SER A 14 7.29 18.19 13.89
CA SER A 14 7.27 16.81 13.40
C SER A 14 5.84 16.24 13.38
N TYR A 15 5.08 16.42 14.46
CA TYR A 15 3.70 15.95 14.54
C TYR A 15 2.76 16.78 13.65
N THR A 16 3.04 18.07 13.43
CA THR A 16 2.31 18.87 12.44
C THR A 16 2.50 18.31 11.04
N MET A 17 3.75 18.04 10.65
CA MET A 17 4.08 17.44 9.35
C MET A 17 3.45 16.06 9.19
N TRP A 18 3.55 15.20 10.21
CA TRP A 18 2.92 13.87 10.19
C TRP A 18 1.41 13.98 10.02
N CYS A 19 0.77 14.85 10.78
CA CYS A 19 -0.68 15.03 10.75
C CYS A 19 -1.15 15.55 9.39
N LEU A 20 -0.43 16.53 8.82
CA LEU A 20 -0.67 17.03 7.48
C LEU A 20 -0.60 15.91 6.43
N LEU A 21 0.49 15.14 6.43
CA LEU A 21 0.69 14.05 5.46
C LEU A 21 -0.40 12.98 5.62
N GLN A 22 -0.68 12.53 6.83
CA GLN A 22 -1.66 11.46 7.09
C GLN A 22 -3.09 11.92 6.75
N MET A 23 -3.50 13.12 7.18
CA MET A 23 -4.82 13.66 6.85
C MET A 23 -4.95 13.94 5.34
N HIS A 24 -3.89 14.37 4.67
CA HIS A 24 -3.87 14.52 3.22
C HIS A 24 -4.04 13.18 2.50
N MET A 25 -3.33 12.12 2.93
CA MET A 25 -3.49 10.77 2.36
C MET A 25 -4.91 10.24 2.55
N ILE A 26 -5.55 10.52 3.70
CA ILE A 26 -6.93 10.13 3.97
C ILE A 26 -7.90 10.93 3.08
N GLY A 27 -7.72 12.25 2.98
CA GLY A 27 -8.55 13.13 2.15
C GLY A 27 -8.51 12.75 0.66
N GLU A 28 -7.33 12.47 0.10
CA GLU A 28 -7.15 12.05 -1.30
C GLU A 28 -7.78 10.68 -1.62
N ARG A 29 -8.02 9.85 -0.61
CA ARG A 29 -8.70 8.55 -0.75
C ARG A 29 -10.23 8.67 -0.64
N MET A 30 -10.74 9.78 -0.08
CA MET A 30 -12.16 9.99 0.17
C MET A 30 -12.65 11.29 -0.48
N PRO A 31 -12.93 11.30 -1.80
CA PRO A 31 -13.35 12.52 -2.49
C PRO A 31 -14.66 13.11 -1.90
N LEU A 32 -15.55 12.26 -1.37
CA LEU A 32 -16.80 12.69 -0.72
C LEU A 32 -16.59 13.37 0.65
N LEU A 33 -15.42 13.17 1.26
CA LEU A 33 -15.03 13.74 2.56
C LEU A 33 -13.77 14.60 2.40
N SER A 34 -13.61 15.21 1.21
CA SER A 34 -12.44 16.01 0.89
C SER A 34 -12.30 17.19 1.86
N LEU A 35 -11.09 17.36 2.38
CA LEU A 35 -10.77 18.43 3.32
C LEU A 35 -10.34 19.65 2.52
N SER A 36 -10.88 20.82 2.86
CA SER A 36 -10.33 22.07 2.34
C SER A 36 -8.88 22.21 2.81
N LYS A 37 -7.99 22.78 1.98
CA LYS A 37 -6.58 23.03 2.35
C LYS A 37 -6.46 23.80 3.67
N LYS A 38 -7.39 24.74 3.93
CA LYS A 38 -7.44 25.49 5.20
C LYS A 38 -7.81 24.59 6.38
N GLN A 39 -8.84 23.76 6.23
CA GLN A 39 -9.27 22.82 7.27
C GLN A 39 -8.18 21.79 7.58
N LEU A 40 -7.52 21.27 6.55
CA LEU A 40 -6.40 20.35 6.68
C LEU A 40 -5.27 20.95 7.54
N VAL A 41 -4.84 22.17 7.21
CA VAL A 41 -3.76 22.85 7.95
C VAL A 41 -4.17 23.18 9.38
N VAL A 42 -5.36 23.74 9.58
CA VAL A 42 -5.86 24.10 10.91
C VAL A 42 -5.99 22.87 11.80
N SER A 43 -6.63 21.80 11.31
CA SER A 43 -6.78 20.56 12.07
C SER A 43 -5.43 19.93 12.41
N ALA A 44 -4.48 19.90 11.47
CA ALA A 44 -3.15 19.35 11.72
C ALA A 44 -2.38 20.14 12.79
N VAL A 45 -2.44 21.48 12.76
CA VAL A 45 -1.81 22.33 13.77
C VAL A 45 -2.46 22.13 15.14
N ILE A 46 -3.79 22.09 15.22
CA ILE A 46 -4.51 21.85 16.48
C ILE A 46 -4.13 20.49 17.07
N VAL A 47 -4.14 19.43 16.25
CA VAL A 47 -3.75 18.08 16.68
C VAL A 47 -2.30 18.07 17.17
N ALA A 48 -1.39 18.78 16.50
CA ALA A 48 0.01 18.86 16.92
C ALA A 48 0.20 19.63 18.23
N VAL A 49 -0.53 20.73 18.45
CA VAL A 49 -0.52 21.47 19.73
C VAL A 49 -0.98 20.57 20.87
N LEU A 50 -2.13 19.90 20.69
CA LEU A 50 -2.67 18.98 21.69
C LEU A 50 -1.72 17.80 21.94
N SER A 51 -1.15 17.21 20.88
CA SER A 51 -0.17 16.12 21.00
C SER A 51 1.08 16.56 21.76
N THR A 52 1.57 17.79 21.52
CA THR A 52 2.72 18.35 22.26
C THR A 52 2.37 18.58 23.73
N GLY A 53 1.14 18.98 24.03
CA GLY A 53 0.62 19.08 25.39
C GLY A 53 0.60 17.72 26.11
N VAL A 54 0.14 16.66 25.44
CA VAL A 54 0.18 15.29 25.99
C VAL A 54 1.62 14.84 26.25
N GLU A 55 2.55 15.13 25.34
CA GLU A 55 3.96 14.81 25.53
C GLU A 55 4.60 15.58 26.69
N LEU A 56 4.20 16.84 26.91
CA LEU A 56 4.59 17.60 28.10
C LEU A 56 4.04 16.98 29.38
N LEU A 57 2.79 16.48 29.35
CA LEU A 57 2.19 15.78 30.49
C LEU A 57 2.93 14.47 30.80
N TYR A 58 3.28 13.67 29.78
CA TYR A 58 4.10 12.48 29.97
C TYR A 58 5.49 12.82 30.51
N SER A 59 6.11 13.86 29.96
CA SER A 59 7.42 14.33 30.42
C SER A 59 7.38 14.78 31.88
N TRP A 60 6.27 15.38 32.33
CA TRP A 60 6.08 15.80 33.70
C TRP A 60 5.78 14.62 34.65
N TRP A 61 5.01 13.64 34.19
CA TRP A 61 4.55 12.53 35.03
C TRP A 61 5.58 11.40 35.15
N ILE A 62 6.23 11.04 34.04
CA ILE A 62 7.17 9.91 33.96
C ILE A 62 8.63 10.41 34.07
N GLY A 63 8.90 11.59 33.52
CA GLY A 63 10.21 12.23 33.43
C GLY A 63 10.56 12.61 31.97
N PHE A 64 11.66 13.35 31.77
CA PHE A 64 12.20 13.64 30.43
C PHE A 64 13.61 13.04 30.17
N PRO A 65 13.88 12.35 29.03
CA PRO A 65 13.00 12.12 27.85
C PRO A 65 11.99 10.97 28.02
N VAL A 66 10.79 11.12 27.47
CA VAL A 66 9.71 10.11 27.59
C VAL A 66 10.12 8.80 26.91
N PRO A 67 10.04 7.64 27.59
CA PRO A 67 10.44 6.37 27.03
C PRO A 67 9.52 5.96 25.88
N TYR A 68 10.09 5.40 24.80
CA TYR A 68 9.33 4.94 23.64
C TYR A 68 8.37 6.00 23.09
N THR A 69 8.77 7.27 23.08
CA THR A 69 7.87 8.40 22.81
C THR A 69 6.99 8.19 21.58
N ILE A 70 7.56 7.70 20.46
CA ILE A 70 6.82 7.44 19.22
C ILE A 70 5.67 6.46 19.44
N HIS A 71 5.87 5.43 20.27
CA HIS A 71 4.89 4.38 20.54
C HIS A 71 3.85 4.85 21.57
N MET A 72 4.31 5.49 22.66
CA MET A 72 3.44 6.06 23.68
C MET A 72 2.51 7.13 23.10
N MET A 73 3.04 7.96 22.20
CA MET A 73 2.27 9.00 21.53
C MET A 73 1.44 8.51 20.36
N ALA A 74 1.63 7.27 19.87
CA ALA A 74 0.88 6.76 18.72
C ALA A 74 -0.63 6.74 18.98
N VAL A 75 -1.06 6.24 20.14
CA VAL A 75 -2.50 6.16 20.48
C VAL A 75 -3.09 7.56 20.71
N PRO A 76 -2.55 8.42 21.59
CA PRO A 76 -3.05 9.78 21.77
C PRO A 76 -3.12 10.57 20.46
N TYR A 77 -2.07 10.51 19.64
CA TYR A 77 -2.02 11.22 18.37
C TYR A 77 -3.10 10.76 17.39
N VAL A 78 -3.24 9.44 17.17
CA VAL A 78 -4.24 8.90 16.24
C VAL A 78 -5.66 9.21 16.72
N SER A 79 -5.91 9.11 18.04
CA SER A 79 -7.21 9.49 18.62
C SER A 79 -7.54 10.97 18.40
N LEU A 80 -6.58 11.87 18.66
CA LEU A 80 -6.75 13.31 18.43
C LEU A 80 -6.97 13.63 16.94
N MET A 81 -6.24 12.96 16.06
CA MET A 81 -6.39 13.12 14.60
C MET A 81 -7.79 12.71 14.14
N PHE A 82 -8.29 11.54 14.53
CA PHE A 82 -9.63 11.10 14.16
C PHE A 82 -10.73 11.92 14.83
N PHE A 83 -10.51 12.42 16.04
CA PHE A 83 -11.44 13.35 16.67
C PHE A 83 -11.55 14.68 15.88
N ALA A 84 -10.42 15.23 15.46
CA ALA A 84 -10.41 16.43 14.61
C ALA A 84 -11.08 16.18 13.24
N LEU A 85 -10.84 15.03 12.62
CA LEU A 85 -11.52 14.64 11.37
C LEU A 85 -13.02 14.44 11.59
N ALA A 86 -13.43 13.84 12.71
CA ALA A 86 -14.84 13.63 13.05
C ALA A 86 -15.58 14.96 13.16
N ILE A 87 -14.98 16.00 13.75
CA ILE A 87 -15.58 17.34 13.81
C ILE A 87 -15.82 17.89 12.40
N VAL A 88 -14.84 17.77 11.50
CA VAL A 88 -14.95 18.28 10.13
C VAL A 88 -15.96 17.47 9.29
N TRP A 89 -15.99 16.16 9.49
CA TRP A 89 -16.82 15.23 8.72
C TRP A 89 -18.25 15.09 9.25
N TYR A 90 -18.52 15.47 10.50
CA TYR A 90 -19.82 15.34 11.15
C TYR A 90 -21.01 15.83 10.29
N PRO A 91 -20.96 17.02 9.65
CA PRO A 91 -22.07 17.49 8.82
C PRO A 91 -22.36 16.58 7.61
N HIS A 92 -21.31 16.02 7.00
CA HIS A 92 -21.42 15.15 5.81
C HIS A 92 -21.90 13.74 6.20
N VAL A 93 -21.34 13.18 7.28
CA VAL A 93 -21.70 11.84 7.78
C VAL A 93 -23.14 11.81 8.29
N ARG A 94 -23.65 12.90 8.88
CA ARG A 94 -25.04 12.99 9.31
C ARG A 94 -26.04 12.88 8.16
N GLN A 95 -25.65 13.32 6.96
CA GLN A 95 -26.48 13.27 5.76
C GLN A 95 -26.42 11.88 5.09
N ASP A 96 -25.26 11.22 5.15
CA ASP A 96 -25.06 9.90 4.55
C ASP A 96 -24.29 8.97 5.51
N TRP A 97 -25.02 8.08 6.18
CA TRP A 97 -24.47 7.09 7.10
C TRP A 97 -23.57 6.05 6.42
N SER A 98 -23.68 5.87 5.10
CA SER A 98 -22.81 4.94 4.36
C SER A 98 -21.34 5.39 4.39
N LEU A 99 -21.08 6.68 4.65
CA LEU A 99 -19.74 7.23 4.80
C LEU A 99 -18.98 6.68 6.01
N LEU A 100 -19.66 6.13 7.02
CA LEU A 100 -19.00 5.52 8.19
C LEU A 100 -18.12 4.32 7.81
N TRP A 101 -18.54 3.53 6.81
CA TRP A 101 -17.72 2.42 6.32
C TRP A 101 -16.42 2.90 5.69
N LYS A 102 -16.46 4.04 4.99
CA LYS A 102 -15.26 4.68 4.45
C LYS A 102 -14.35 5.17 5.57
N ILE A 103 -14.91 5.72 6.65
CA ILE A 103 -14.12 6.13 7.82
C ILE A 103 -13.46 4.93 8.50
N ALA A 104 -14.17 3.81 8.66
CA ALA A 104 -13.61 2.57 9.19
C ALA A 104 -12.42 2.08 8.35
N ASP A 105 -12.52 2.18 7.03
CA ASP A 105 -11.46 1.88 6.08
C ASP A 105 -10.21 2.78 6.29
N ALA A 106 -10.37 4.09 6.58
CA ALA A 106 -9.23 4.96 6.95
C ALA A 106 -8.59 4.61 8.29
N ILE A 107 -9.41 4.25 9.29
CA ILE A 107 -8.91 3.79 10.60
C ILE A 107 -8.04 2.56 10.39
N LEU A 108 -8.50 1.63 9.56
CA LEU A 108 -7.80 0.39 9.28
C LEU A 108 -6.44 0.61 8.61
N ILE A 109 -6.34 1.55 7.67
CA ILE A 109 -5.06 2.01 7.11
C ILE A 109 -4.13 2.54 8.22
N CYS A 110 -4.65 3.36 9.13
CA CYS A 110 -3.85 3.92 10.22
C CYS A 110 -3.37 2.83 11.18
N VAL A 111 -4.18 1.79 11.41
CA VAL A 111 -3.76 0.60 12.16
C VAL A 111 -2.62 -0.12 11.43
N CYS A 112 -2.72 -0.31 10.10
CA CYS A 112 -1.62 -0.89 9.33
C CYS A 112 -0.33 -0.05 9.43
N HIS A 113 -0.43 1.28 9.30
CA HIS A 113 0.71 2.19 9.48
C HIS A 113 1.30 2.05 10.90
N GLY A 114 0.46 2.04 11.93
CA GLY A 114 0.87 1.84 13.32
C GLY A 114 1.63 0.53 13.54
N LEU A 115 1.15 -0.58 12.96
CA LEU A 115 1.81 -1.88 13.07
C LEU A 115 3.20 -1.90 12.39
N VAL A 116 3.36 -1.17 11.28
CA VAL A 116 4.66 -0.97 10.61
C VAL A 116 5.59 -0.11 11.46
N ILE A 117 5.07 1.00 11.99
CA ILE A 117 5.79 1.94 12.87
C ILE A 117 6.24 1.25 14.16
N ILE A 118 5.58 0.18 14.59
CA ILE A 118 5.98 -0.58 15.79
C ILE A 118 6.95 -1.71 15.42
N GLY A 119 6.62 -2.52 14.41
CA GLY A 119 7.37 -3.76 14.15
C GLY A 119 8.78 -3.53 13.59
N TYR A 120 8.99 -2.52 12.74
CA TYR A 120 10.34 -2.23 12.22
C TYR A 120 11.33 -1.69 13.27
N PRO A 121 10.96 -0.77 14.20
CA PRO A 121 11.80 -0.43 15.34
C PRO A 121 12.17 -1.63 16.20
N LEU A 122 11.20 -2.51 16.49
CA LEU A 122 11.45 -3.71 17.30
C LEU A 122 12.46 -4.62 16.61
N PHE A 123 12.31 -4.83 15.29
CA PHE A 123 13.30 -5.51 14.47
C PHE A 123 14.66 -4.81 14.57
N TYR A 124 14.69 -3.49 14.41
CA TYR A 124 15.93 -2.72 14.41
C TYR A 124 16.65 -2.78 15.76
N TYR A 125 15.92 -2.64 16.86
CA TYR A 125 16.45 -2.79 18.22
C TYR A 125 17.06 -4.17 18.41
N ALA A 126 16.31 -5.23 18.08
CA ALA A 126 16.82 -6.60 18.16
C ALA A 126 18.05 -6.83 17.26
N PHE A 127 18.07 -6.25 16.06
CA PHE A 127 19.21 -6.31 15.14
C PHE A 127 20.45 -5.61 15.71
N GLN A 128 20.28 -4.52 16.46
CA GLN A 128 21.39 -3.81 17.08
C GLN A 128 21.93 -4.50 18.33
N THR A 129 21.08 -5.18 19.11
CA THR A 129 21.50 -5.91 20.31
C THR A 129 22.27 -7.20 20.00
N MET A 130 22.22 -7.68 18.75
CA MET A 130 22.93 -8.90 18.34
C MET A 130 24.41 -8.63 18.04
N ASP A 131 25.27 -9.54 18.51
CA ASP A 131 26.70 -9.53 18.21
C ASP A 131 26.97 -9.51 16.70
N ALA A 132 28.00 -8.77 16.30
CA ALA A 132 28.43 -8.69 14.91
C ALA A 132 28.87 -10.07 14.39
N GLY A 133 28.38 -10.45 13.20
CA GLY A 133 28.77 -11.71 12.54
C GLY A 133 27.59 -12.44 11.89
N VAL A 134 27.64 -13.78 11.95
CA VAL A 134 26.68 -14.67 11.27
C VAL A 134 25.27 -14.55 11.85
N LYS A 135 25.14 -14.40 13.18
CA LYS A 135 23.83 -14.28 13.85
C LYS A 135 23.06 -13.05 13.38
N ARG A 136 23.70 -11.87 13.39
CA ARG A 136 23.12 -10.61 12.90
C ARG A 136 22.81 -10.64 11.40
N THR A 137 23.66 -11.31 10.61
CA THR A 137 23.40 -11.56 9.18
C THR A 137 22.16 -12.43 8.98
N ALA A 138 22.04 -13.55 9.70
CA ALA A 138 20.88 -14.43 9.63
C ALA A 138 19.60 -13.70 10.04
N PHE A 139 19.66 -12.84 11.07
CA PHE A 139 18.51 -12.05 11.51
C PHE A 139 18.02 -11.05 10.44
N SER A 140 18.89 -10.56 9.55
CA SER A 140 18.45 -9.71 8.43
C SER A 140 17.45 -10.41 7.49
N MET A 141 17.40 -11.75 7.47
CA MET A 141 16.43 -12.53 6.70
C MET A 141 15.00 -12.44 7.26
N VAL A 142 14.82 -11.86 8.44
CA VAL A 142 13.49 -11.50 8.96
C VAL A 142 12.85 -10.39 8.12
N LEU A 143 13.64 -9.53 7.44
CA LEU A 143 13.09 -8.45 6.61
C LEU A 143 12.20 -8.97 5.46
N PRO A 144 12.62 -9.94 4.62
CA PRO A 144 11.73 -10.59 3.64
C PRO A 144 10.43 -11.15 4.24
N ILE A 145 10.50 -11.72 5.45
CA ILE A 145 9.32 -12.27 6.15
C ILE A 145 8.39 -11.13 6.56
N LEU A 146 8.95 -10.10 7.19
CA LEU A 146 8.23 -8.92 7.66
C LEU A 146 7.55 -8.17 6.51
N LYS A 147 8.26 -8.02 5.38
CA LYS A 147 7.71 -7.52 4.11
C LYS A 147 6.49 -8.32 3.67
N THR A 148 6.57 -9.65 3.68
CA THR A 148 5.48 -10.53 3.25
C THR A 148 4.27 -10.41 4.19
N ILE A 149 4.50 -10.34 5.50
CA ILE A 149 3.46 -10.12 6.51
C ILE A 149 2.77 -8.78 6.27
N TYR A 150 3.52 -7.68 6.10
CA TYR A 150 2.94 -6.37 5.87
C TYR A 150 2.22 -6.26 4.53
N ARG A 151 2.73 -6.90 3.47
CA ARG A 151 2.00 -7.00 2.20
C ARG A 151 0.63 -7.65 2.38
N ALA A 152 0.59 -8.79 3.06
CA ALA A 152 -0.66 -9.48 3.36
C ALA A 152 -1.59 -8.60 4.22
N LEU A 153 -1.04 -7.96 5.26
CA LEU A 153 -1.76 -7.07 6.14
C LEU A 153 -2.44 -5.93 5.36
N PHE A 154 -1.68 -5.15 4.58
CA PHE A 154 -2.22 -4.07 3.78
C PHE A 154 -3.20 -4.57 2.72
N TYR A 155 -2.91 -5.70 2.06
CA TYR A 155 -3.80 -6.26 1.06
C TYR A 155 -5.15 -6.65 1.66
N TYR A 156 -5.17 -7.48 2.72
CA TYR A 156 -6.42 -7.99 3.28
C TYR A 156 -7.23 -6.91 3.98
N LEU A 157 -6.57 -6.03 4.71
CA LEU A 157 -7.25 -4.99 5.48
C LEU A 157 -7.65 -3.81 4.59
N CYS A 158 -6.79 -3.37 3.66
CA CYS A 158 -7.07 -2.18 2.86
C CYS A 158 -7.73 -2.47 1.50
N ARG A 159 -8.03 -3.73 1.13
CA ARG A 159 -8.66 -4.06 -0.17
C ARG A 159 -10.01 -3.37 -0.39
N SER A 160 -10.81 -3.24 0.68
CA SER A 160 -12.14 -2.61 0.63
C SER A 160 -11.97 -1.10 0.45
N ALA A 161 -11.13 -0.50 1.31
CA ALA A 161 -10.78 0.91 1.32
C ALA A 161 -10.16 1.45 0.03
N SER A 162 -9.24 0.69 -0.55
CA SER A 162 -8.32 1.20 -1.58
C SER A 162 -8.79 0.90 -2.99
N GLY A 163 -9.73 -0.03 -3.18
CA GLY A 163 -10.26 -0.42 -4.49
C GLY A 163 -9.15 -0.63 -5.53
N GLU A 164 -9.16 0.21 -6.57
CA GLU A 164 -8.19 0.18 -7.67
C GLU A 164 -6.77 0.64 -7.28
N ARG A 165 -6.61 1.36 -6.16
CA ARG A 165 -5.32 1.89 -5.68
C ARG A 165 -4.56 0.91 -4.77
N ILE A 166 -5.12 -0.27 -4.50
CA ILE A 166 -4.56 -1.23 -3.52
C ILE A 166 -3.10 -1.59 -3.82
N THR A 167 -2.72 -1.72 -5.09
CA THR A 167 -1.35 -2.03 -5.54
C THR A 167 -0.35 -1.01 -5.01
N ILE A 168 -0.63 0.27 -5.21
CA ILE A 168 0.23 1.37 -4.76
C ILE A 168 0.26 1.45 -3.23
N VAL A 169 -0.88 1.28 -2.58
CA VAL A 169 -0.95 1.31 -1.11
C VAL A 169 -0.07 0.22 -0.52
N VAL A 170 -0.12 -1.00 -1.04
CA VAL A 170 0.69 -2.11 -0.55
C VAL A 170 2.17 -1.85 -0.82
N VAL A 171 2.55 -1.52 -2.05
CA VAL A 171 3.98 -1.37 -2.43
C VAL A 171 4.65 -0.22 -1.68
N PHE A 172 4.02 0.97 -1.62
CA PHE A 172 4.66 2.13 -1.00
C PHE A 172 4.57 2.16 0.53
N ASN A 173 3.79 1.29 1.18
CA ASN A 173 3.75 1.21 2.64
C ASN A 173 4.41 -0.06 3.21
N ALA A 174 4.44 -1.18 2.47
CA ALA A 174 5.14 -2.38 2.89
C ALA A 174 6.54 -2.47 2.28
N ASP A 175 6.66 -2.33 0.96
CA ASP A 175 7.94 -2.62 0.27
C ASP A 175 8.94 -1.48 0.40
N LEU A 176 8.47 -0.23 0.29
CA LEU A 176 9.29 0.95 0.50
C LEU A 176 9.90 0.98 1.91
N VAL A 177 9.09 0.74 2.94
CA VAL A 177 9.57 0.70 4.33
C VAL A 177 10.55 -0.45 4.52
N ASN A 178 10.22 -1.63 4.01
CA ASN A 178 11.14 -2.75 4.07
C ASN A 178 12.50 -2.44 3.43
N ALA A 179 12.49 -1.82 2.25
CA ALA A 179 13.70 -1.44 1.54
C ALA A 179 14.51 -0.37 2.30
N LEU A 180 13.86 0.58 2.99
CA LEU A 180 14.54 1.53 3.87
C LEU A 180 15.26 0.82 5.03
N PHE A 181 14.62 -0.18 5.65
CA PHE A 181 15.25 -0.96 6.71
C PHE A 181 16.33 -1.93 6.23
N VAL A 182 16.22 -2.44 4.99
CA VAL A 182 17.33 -3.14 4.31
C VAL A 182 18.55 -2.22 4.20
N ASN A 183 18.36 -0.97 3.76
CA ASN A 183 19.46 0.00 3.66
C ASN A 183 20.08 0.31 5.02
N PHE A 184 19.27 0.40 6.09
CA PHE A 184 19.81 0.51 7.44
C PHE A 184 20.69 -0.68 7.84
N CYS A 185 20.25 -1.91 7.57
CA CYS A 185 21.07 -3.09 7.85
C CYS A 185 22.42 -3.04 7.10
N MET A 186 22.41 -2.58 5.84
CA MET A 186 23.63 -2.42 5.04
C MET A 186 24.55 -1.30 5.55
N GLN A 187 24.00 -0.19 6.06
CA GLN A 187 24.76 0.89 6.69
C GLN A 187 25.50 0.39 7.94
N TYR A 188 24.81 -0.34 8.82
CA TYR A 188 25.37 -0.76 10.11
C TYR A 188 26.34 -1.93 10.02
N GLN A 189 26.12 -2.83 9.07
CA GLN A 189 27.00 -3.97 8.86
C GLN A 189 27.23 -4.14 7.37
N PRO A 190 28.25 -3.47 6.80
CA PRO A 190 28.66 -3.65 5.40
C PRO A 190 29.31 -5.04 5.23
N SER A 191 28.50 -6.09 5.32
CA SER A 191 28.89 -7.48 5.16
C SER A 191 28.47 -7.95 3.78
N PHE A 192 29.42 -8.45 3.00
CA PHE A 192 29.17 -9.08 1.70
C PHE A 192 28.13 -10.21 1.79
N MET A 193 28.06 -10.91 2.93
CA MET A 193 27.04 -11.96 3.14
C MET A 193 25.63 -11.39 3.31
N THR A 194 25.46 -10.30 4.06
CA THR A 194 24.14 -9.67 4.24
C THR A 194 23.65 -9.13 2.91
N THR A 195 24.50 -8.39 2.21
CA THR A 195 24.21 -7.85 0.89
C THR A 195 23.94 -8.96 -0.13
N GLY A 196 24.80 -9.98 -0.21
CA GLY A 196 24.62 -11.12 -1.11
C GLY A 196 23.36 -11.93 -0.80
N GLY A 197 23.05 -12.14 0.48
CA GLY A 197 21.85 -12.84 0.91
C GLY A 197 20.57 -12.10 0.51
N LEU A 198 20.52 -10.78 0.71
CA LEU A 198 19.39 -9.95 0.29
C LEU A 198 19.27 -9.87 -1.24
N MET A 199 20.39 -9.82 -1.96
CA MET A 199 20.40 -9.89 -3.43
C MET A 199 19.82 -11.22 -3.94
N VAL A 200 20.18 -12.35 -3.33
CA VAL A 200 19.61 -13.66 -3.68
C VAL A 200 18.11 -13.71 -3.38
N ALA A 201 17.67 -13.14 -2.26
CA ALA A 201 16.25 -13.05 -1.93
C ALA A 201 15.47 -12.22 -2.97
N ASN A 202 16.01 -11.09 -3.40
CA ASN A 202 15.38 -10.24 -4.41
C ASN A 202 15.38 -10.89 -5.80
N ALA A 203 16.48 -11.54 -6.20
CA ALA A 203 16.51 -12.33 -7.44
C ALA A 203 15.46 -13.45 -7.43
N SER A 204 15.33 -14.16 -6.30
CA SER A 204 14.29 -15.19 -6.11
C SER A 204 12.89 -14.59 -6.22
N GLN A 205 12.65 -13.41 -5.62
CA GLN A 205 11.38 -12.69 -5.72
C GLN A 205 11.04 -12.36 -7.19
N VAL A 206 12.00 -11.87 -7.97
CA VAL A 206 11.79 -11.57 -9.40
C VAL A 206 11.46 -12.84 -10.20
N ILE A 207 12.14 -13.95 -9.91
CA ILE A 207 11.86 -15.25 -10.56
C ILE A 207 10.44 -15.71 -10.23
N LEU A 208 10.02 -15.62 -8.97
CA LEU A 208 8.66 -15.99 -8.54
C LEU A 208 7.59 -15.11 -9.21
N MET A 209 7.82 -13.79 -9.30
CA MET A 209 6.91 -12.88 -10.00
C MET A 209 6.73 -13.25 -11.47
N ILE A 210 7.83 -13.56 -12.17
CA ILE A 210 7.78 -13.99 -13.58
C ILE A 210 7.04 -15.32 -13.70
N HIS A 211 7.31 -16.27 -12.81
CA HIS A 211 6.65 -17.57 -12.79
C HIS A 211 5.13 -17.43 -12.61
N ASP A 212 4.68 -16.62 -11.65
CA ASP A 212 3.25 -16.41 -11.38
C ASP A 212 2.53 -15.77 -12.58
N ILE A 213 3.18 -14.79 -13.23
CA ILE A 213 2.69 -14.15 -14.46
C ILE A 213 2.60 -15.17 -15.60
N ASP A 214 3.61 -16.03 -15.77
CA ASP A 214 3.59 -17.07 -16.81
C ASP A 214 2.50 -18.13 -16.56
N VAL A 215 2.22 -18.47 -15.29
CA VAL A 215 1.10 -19.37 -14.93
C VAL A 215 -0.24 -18.74 -15.33
N ILE A 216 -0.48 -17.48 -14.98
CA ILE A 216 -1.72 -16.77 -15.33
C ILE A 216 -1.86 -16.66 -16.86
N ARG A 217 -0.77 -16.30 -17.56
CA ARG A 217 -0.73 -16.21 -19.02
C ARG A 217 -1.07 -17.53 -19.71
N LYS A 218 -0.54 -18.66 -19.22
CA LYS A 218 -0.88 -19.99 -19.74
C LYS A 218 -2.37 -20.32 -19.54
N GLN A 219 -2.95 -19.95 -18.40
CA GLN A 219 -4.39 -20.12 -18.15
C GLN A 219 -5.23 -19.29 -19.14
N ILE A 220 -4.83 -18.04 -19.42
CA ILE A 220 -5.50 -17.18 -20.41
C ILE A 220 -5.45 -17.79 -21.80
N ALA A 221 -4.28 -18.27 -22.25
CA ALA A 221 -4.13 -18.91 -23.55
C ALA A 221 -5.01 -20.16 -23.68
N HIS A 222 -5.09 -20.97 -22.61
CA HIS A 222 -5.97 -22.14 -22.57
C HIS A 222 -7.45 -21.76 -22.65
N THR A 223 -7.88 -20.77 -21.87
CA THR A 223 -9.26 -20.27 -21.91
C THR A 223 -9.59 -19.67 -23.28
N ALA A 224 -8.69 -18.90 -23.90
CA ALA A 224 -8.87 -18.36 -25.24
C ALA A 224 -9.09 -19.47 -26.29
N ARG A 225 -8.29 -20.55 -26.23
CA ARG A 225 -8.44 -21.69 -27.13
C ARG A 225 -9.80 -22.36 -26.99
N LYS A 226 -10.27 -22.56 -25.76
CA LYS A 226 -11.62 -23.11 -25.51
C LYS A 226 -12.74 -22.22 -26.03
N ILE A 227 -12.63 -20.88 -25.86
CA ILE A 227 -13.61 -19.94 -26.41
C ILE A 227 -13.62 -20.07 -27.92
N ILE A 228 -12.44 -20.04 -28.57
CA ILE A 228 -12.34 -20.19 -30.02
C ILE A 228 -12.96 -21.51 -30.46
N GLN A 229 -12.66 -22.65 -29.82
CA GLN A 229 -13.24 -23.95 -30.17
C GLN A 229 -14.78 -23.96 -30.07
N LEU A 230 -15.36 -23.41 -29.00
CA LEU A 230 -16.82 -23.32 -28.84
C LEU A 230 -17.45 -22.37 -29.87
N THR A 231 -16.78 -21.28 -30.24
CA THR A 231 -17.24 -20.36 -31.30
C THR A 231 -17.06 -20.95 -32.71
N HIS A 232 -16.00 -21.74 -32.93
CA HIS A 232 -15.64 -22.32 -34.24
C HIS A 232 -16.42 -23.59 -34.59
N ASN A 233 -17.13 -24.18 -33.63
CA ASN A 233 -18.09 -25.27 -33.89
C ASN A 233 -19.28 -24.82 -34.77
N GLU A 234 -19.40 -23.53 -35.09
CA GLU A 234 -20.37 -22.99 -36.07
C GLU A 234 -19.79 -22.65 -37.46
N LYS A 235 -18.46 -22.64 -37.67
CA LYS A 235 -17.90 -22.33 -39.01
C LYS A 235 -16.51 -22.94 -39.22
N ASN A 236 -16.38 -23.95 -40.06
CA ASN A 236 -15.10 -24.56 -40.45
C ASN A 236 -14.15 -23.57 -41.16
N THR A 237 -13.02 -23.22 -40.54
CA THR A 237 -11.74 -22.93 -41.25
C THR A 237 -10.53 -22.91 -40.30
N SER A 238 -9.63 -23.85 -40.56
CA SER A 238 -8.15 -23.81 -40.42
C SER A 238 -7.49 -23.38 -39.10
N SER A 239 -6.74 -24.37 -38.61
CA SER A 239 -5.68 -24.38 -37.63
C SER A 239 -4.56 -23.34 -37.83
N LEU A 240 -3.86 -23.10 -36.71
CA LEU A 240 -2.49 -22.60 -36.62
C LEU A 240 -2.27 -21.08 -36.57
N LEU A 241 -2.99 -20.38 -35.68
CA LEU A 241 -2.59 -19.04 -35.25
C LEU A 241 -2.13 -19.08 -33.78
N GLY A 242 -0.84 -19.39 -33.63
CA GLY A 242 -0.20 -19.76 -32.37
C GLY A 242 -0.20 -18.67 -31.29
N ASP A 243 0.18 -19.09 -30.08
CA ASP A 243 0.19 -18.35 -28.80
C ASP A 243 0.60 -16.86 -28.86
N ARG A 244 1.36 -16.43 -29.88
CA ARG A 244 1.71 -15.03 -30.15
C ARG A 244 0.50 -14.16 -30.53
N VAL A 245 -0.42 -14.63 -31.37
CA VAL A 245 -1.60 -13.84 -31.76
C VAL A 245 -2.61 -13.76 -30.61
N ALA A 246 -2.78 -14.85 -29.86
CA ALA A 246 -3.61 -14.84 -28.65
C ALA A 246 -3.10 -13.86 -27.58
N THR A 247 -1.79 -13.64 -27.49
CA THR A 247 -1.19 -12.64 -26.59
C THR A 247 -1.37 -11.22 -27.13
N LEU A 248 -1.22 -11.01 -28.45
CA LEU A 248 -1.38 -9.70 -29.10
C LEU A 248 -2.82 -9.18 -29.06
N SER A 249 -3.80 -10.06 -29.25
CA SER A 249 -5.23 -9.73 -29.18
C SER A 249 -5.80 -9.80 -27.75
N MET A 250 -4.96 -10.08 -26.75
CA MET A 250 -5.43 -10.39 -25.39
C MET A 250 -6.14 -9.22 -24.72
N LEU A 251 -5.48 -8.06 -24.70
CA LEU A 251 -5.99 -6.83 -24.11
C LEU A 251 -7.20 -6.27 -24.87
N PRO A 252 -7.18 -6.13 -26.21
CA PRO A 252 -8.34 -5.67 -26.98
C PRO A 252 -9.58 -6.57 -26.80
N ARG A 253 -9.39 -7.89 -26.82
CA ARG A 253 -10.49 -8.84 -26.65
C ARG A 253 -11.06 -8.81 -25.24
N ALA A 254 -10.19 -8.69 -24.22
CA ALA A 254 -10.66 -8.55 -22.85
C ALA A 254 -11.42 -7.24 -22.64
N ALA A 255 -10.94 -6.13 -23.20
CA ALA A 255 -11.62 -4.83 -23.13
C ALA A 255 -13.02 -4.89 -23.77
N ASP A 256 -13.15 -5.51 -24.94
CA ASP A 256 -14.42 -5.71 -25.61
C ASP A 256 -15.39 -6.60 -24.78
N ILE A 257 -14.89 -7.70 -24.20
CA ILE A 257 -15.67 -8.55 -23.29
C ILE A 257 -16.14 -7.76 -22.05
N PHE A 258 -15.24 -7.00 -21.41
CA PHE A 258 -15.57 -6.16 -20.26
C PHE A 258 -16.64 -5.13 -20.61
N GLN A 259 -16.52 -4.52 -21.78
CA GLN A 259 -17.48 -3.54 -22.27
C GLN A 259 -18.85 -4.19 -22.52
N ARG A 260 -18.90 -5.34 -23.21
CA ARG A 260 -20.13 -6.10 -23.46
C ARG A 260 -20.88 -6.45 -22.18
N TYR A 261 -20.19 -6.96 -21.17
CA TYR A 261 -20.82 -7.41 -19.93
C TYR A 261 -21.14 -6.29 -18.93
N SER A 262 -20.31 -5.24 -18.84
CA SER A 262 -20.60 -4.08 -17.97
C SER A 262 -21.87 -3.35 -18.43
N PHE A 263 -22.04 -3.15 -19.74
CA PHE A 263 -23.26 -2.54 -20.29
C PHE A 263 -24.51 -3.40 -20.13
N GLN A 264 -24.38 -4.74 -20.11
CA GLN A 264 -25.51 -5.63 -19.80
C GLN A 264 -25.94 -5.51 -18.34
N THR A 265 -25.00 -5.34 -17.39
CA THR A 265 -25.35 -5.19 -15.97
C THR A 265 -26.13 -3.89 -15.75
N THR A 266 -25.66 -2.77 -16.33
CA THR A 266 -26.35 -1.47 -16.24
C THR A 266 -27.73 -1.47 -16.92
N LYS A 267 -27.89 -2.19 -18.04
CA LYS A 267 -29.20 -2.35 -18.70
C LYS A 267 -30.16 -3.24 -17.92
N ALA A 268 -29.67 -4.25 -17.21
CA ALA A 268 -30.48 -5.09 -16.34
C ALA A 268 -30.98 -4.29 -15.12
N ASP A 269 -30.10 -3.52 -14.48
CA ASP A 269 -30.47 -2.62 -13.37
C ASP A 269 -31.46 -1.52 -13.83
N ALA A 270 -31.28 -0.96 -15.04
CA ALA A 270 -32.21 0.00 -15.62
C ALA A 270 -33.58 -0.61 -15.96
N LYS A 271 -33.63 -1.86 -16.46
CA LYS A 271 -34.89 -2.59 -16.71
C LYS A 271 -35.60 -2.95 -15.41
N GLN A 272 -34.87 -3.33 -14.37
CA GLN A 272 -35.42 -3.65 -13.06
C GLN A 272 -36.01 -2.40 -12.38
N SER A 273 -35.42 -1.22 -12.62
CA SER A 273 -35.94 0.08 -12.21
C SER A 273 -37.18 0.53 -13.00
N GLN A 274 -37.27 0.17 -14.29
CA GLN A 274 -38.47 0.44 -15.11
C GLN A 274 -39.64 -0.48 -14.75
N GLN A 275 -39.39 -1.74 -14.40
CA GLN A 275 -40.43 -2.70 -14.06
C GLN A 275 -41.06 -2.43 -12.67
N THR A 276 -40.32 -1.81 -11.74
CA THR A 276 -40.87 -1.30 -10.47
C THR A 276 -41.75 -0.06 -10.66
N SER A 277 -41.60 0.69 -11.77
CA SER A 277 -42.45 1.87 -12.05
C SER A 277 -43.81 1.52 -12.69
N ILE A 278 -43.94 0.34 -13.31
CA ILE A 278 -45.19 -0.11 -13.96
C ILE A 278 -46.10 -0.85 -12.96
N LEU A 279 -45.55 -1.45 -11.90
CA LEU A 279 -46.34 -2.18 -10.88
C LEU A 279 -47.04 -1.25 -9.87
N ASN A 280 -46.74 0.06 -9.88
CA ASN A 280 -47.28 1.01 -8.90
C ASN A 280 -48.48 1.84 -9.41
N LYS A 281 -49.09 1.45 -10.55
CA LYS A 281 -50.15 2.23 -11.21
C LYS A 281 -51.52 1.55 -11.34
N HIS A 282 -51.75 0.39 -10.71
CA HIS A 282 -53.10 -0.20 -10.61
C HIS A 282 -53.41 -0.64 -9.18
N SER A 283 -54.04 0.27 -8.42
CA SER A 283 -54.66 -0.02 -7.13
C SER A 283 -56.16 -0.31 -7.31
N ILE A 284 -56.55 -1.50 -6.85
CA ILE A 284 -57.77 -1.85 -6.08
C ILE A 284 -59.15 -1.45 -6.65
N THR A 285 -59.96 -2.45 -7.01
CA THR A 285 -61.43 -2.45 -6.87
C THR A 285 -61.91 -3.90 -6.56
N VAL A 286 -63.03 -4.04 -5.83
CA VAL A 286 -63.40 -5.14 -4.91
C VAL A 286 -64.66 -5.92 -5.37
N VAL A 287 -64.60 -7.28 -5.43
CA VAL A 287 -65.65 -8.35 -5.22
C VAL A 287 -66.79 -8.54 -6.29
N PRO A 288 -67.50 -9.70 -6.49
CA PRO A 288 -67.38 -11.12 -6.02
C PRO A 288 -67.28 -12.21 -7.13
N PHE A 289 -67.19 -13.46 -6.66
CA PHE A 289 -67.20 -14.79 -7.30
C PHE A 289 -68.33 -15.04 -8.34
N ASP A 290 -67.99 -15.58 -9.51
CA ASP A 290 -68.89 -16.42 -10.31
C ASP A 290 -68.13 -17.39 -11.25
N ASN A 291 -68.69 -18.59 -11.40
CA ASN A 291 -68.15 -19.74 -12.14
C ASN A 291 -68.04 -19.50 -13.66
N SER A 292 -66.94 -19.97 -14.29
CA SER A 292 -66.97 -20.95 -15.42
C SER A 292 -65.67 -20.96 -16.28
N THR A 293 -65.21 -22.19 -16.56
CA THR A 293 -64.43 -22.67 -17.73
C THR A 293 -62.96 -22.24 -17.95
N SER A 294 -62.08 -23.25 -18.06
CA SER A 294 -60.73 -23.21 -18.67
C SER A 294 -60.82 -23.13 -20.22
N PRO A 295 -59.74 -23.17 -21.05
CA PRO A 295 -58.29 -23.29 -20.77
C PRO A 295 -57.38 -22.37 -21.66
N PHE A 296 -56.06 -22.53 -21.51
CA PHE A 296 -54.95 -22.10 -22.41
C PHE A 296 -54.31 -20.71 -22.21
N GLY A 297 -53.13 -20.75 -21.60
CA GLY A 297 -52.02 -19.83 -21.82
C GLY A 297 -50.75 -20.42 -21.20
N PRO A 298 -49.63 -20.57 -21.93
CA PRO A 298 -48.42 -21.14 -21.36
C PRO A 298 -47.82 -20.15 -20.37
N SER A 299 -47.56 -20.62 -19.15
CA SER A 299 -46.68 -19.93 -18.21
C SER A 299 -45.33 -19.69 -18.87
N THR A 300 -45.05 -18.45 -19.27
CA THR A 300 -43.66 -18.00 -19.43
C THR A 300 -43.06 -17.91 -18.04
N ASP A 301 -42.55 -19.03 -17.55
CA ASP A 301 -41.56 -19.04 -16.50
C ASP A 301 -40.41 -18.15 -16.96
N ILE A 302 -40.16 -17.08 -16.20
CA ILE A 302 -38.93 -16.29 -16.30
C ILE A 302 -37.82 -17.20 -15.79
N VAL A 303 -37.33 -18.06 -16.67
CA VAL A 303 -36.10 -18.79 -16.47
C VAL A 303 -35.00 -17.74 -16.44
N ILE A 304 -34.52 -17.42 -15.25
CA ILE A 304 -33.21 -16.79 -15.07
C ILE A 304 -32.22 -17.82 -15.60
N GLY A 305 -31.94 -17.74 -16.91
CA GLY A 305 -31.11 -18.70 -17.62
C GLY A 305 -29.75 -18.82 -16.97
N THR A 306 -29.36 -20.06 -16.67
CA THR A 306 -27.96 -20.39 -16.41
C THR A 306 -27.11 -19.79 -17.53
N PRO A 307 -26.08 -18.99 -17.23
CA PRO A 307 -25.29 -18.34 -18.27
C PRO A 307 -24.68 -19.39 -19.18
N SER A 308 -24.79 -19.17 -20.50
CA SER A 308 -24.23 -20.06 -21.52
C SER A 308 -22.76 -20.39 -21.19
N GLU A 309 -22.32 -21.62 -21.46
CA GLU A 309 -20.94 -22.05 -21.21
C GLU A 309 -19.91 -21.08 -21.81
N LEU A 310 -20.26 -20.50 -22.98
CA LEU A 310 -19.47 -19.46 -23.64
C LEU A 310 -19.35 -18.17 -22.80
N GLU A 311 -20.45 -17.70 -22.22
CA GLU A 311 -20.50 -16.49 -21.39
C GLU A 311 -19.69 -16.65 -20.10
N GLN A 312 -19.78 -17.83 -19.46
CA GLN A 312 -18.96 -18.14 -18.29
C GLN A 312 -17.46 -18.12 -18.63
N LEU A 313 -17.11 -18.63 -19.81
CA LEU A 313 -15.74 -18.71 -20.27
C LEU A 313 -15.18 -17.34 -20.67
N GLU A 314 -15.98 -16.49 -21.32
CA GLU A 314 -15.63 -15.09 -21.63
C GLU A 314 -15.42 -14.28 -20.34
N ARG A 315 -16.31 -14.40 -19.34
CA ARG A 315 -16.13 -13.75 -18.02
C ARG A 315 -14.87 -14.24 -17.32
N LYS A 316 -14.60 -15.55 -17.35
CA LYS A 316 -13.37 -16.13 -16.79
C LYS A 316 -12.12 -15.57 -17.49
N TYR A 317 -12.16 -15.46 -18.82
CA TYR A 317 -11.08 -14.87 -19.62
C TYR A 317 -10.79 -13.43 -19.21
N ALA A 318 -11.83 -12.58 -19.16
CA ALA A 318 -11.71 -11.20 -18.72
C ALA A 318 -11.14 -11.09 -17.30
N SER A 319 -11.64 -11.90 -16.35
CA SER A 319 -11.13 -11.93 -14.98
C SER A 319 -9.64 -12.32 -14.90
N LEU A 320 -9.20 -13.30 -15.70
CA LEU A 320 -7.79 -13.70 -15.77
C LEU A 320 -6.91 -12.59 -16.38
N VAL A 321 -7.38 -11.91 -17.43
CA VAL A 321 -6.67 -10.78 -18.04
C VAL A 321 -6.48 -9.65 -17.02
N ARG A 322 -7.55 -9.31 -16.29
CA ARG A 322 -7.49 -8.32 -15.21
C ARG A 322 -6.50 -8.73 -14.12
N LYS A 323 -6.52 -10.00 -13.70
CA LYS A 323 -5.56 -10.54 -12.72
C LYS A 323 -4.12 -10.43 -13.23
N LEU A 324 -3.87 -10.69 -14.52
CA LEU A 324 -2.55 -10.53 -15.13
C LEU A 324 -2.08 -9.07 -15.12
N MET A 325 -2.97 -8.14 -15.45
CA MET A 325 -2.66 -6.70 -15.44
C MET A 325 -2.31 -6.21 -14.04
N TYR A 326 -3.08 -6.61 -13.01
CA TYR A 326 -2.75 -6.32 -11.62
C TYR A 326 -1.44 -6.95 -11.17
N ALA A 327 -1.17 -8.20 -11.55
CA ALA A 327 0.10 -8.86 -11.23
C ALA A 327 1.29 -8.13 -11.89
N SER A 328 1.15 -7.75 -13.16
CA SER A 328 2.15 -6.95 -13.90
C SER A 328 2.38 -5.60 -13.23
N GLU A 329 1.30 -4.90 -12.87
CA GLU A 329 1.36 -3.61 -12.15
C GLU A 329 2.09 -3.75 -10.81
N PHE A 330 1.70 -4.74 -10.02
CA PHE A 330 2.29 -4.98 -8.71
C PHE A 330 3.78 -5.33 -8.80
N SER A 331 4.16 -6.19 -9.75
CA SER A 331 5.55 -6.58 -9.97
C SER A 331 6.43 -5.42 -10.42
N ILE A 332 5.99 -4.62 -11.41
CA ILE A 332 6.80 -3.50 -11.91
C ILE A 332 6.92 -2.38 -10.87
N LEU A 333 5.85 -2.13 -10.12
CA LEU A 333 5.85 -1.11 -9.07
C LEU A 333 6.71 -1.51 -7.88
N THR A 334 6.69 -2.79 -7.50
CA THR A 334 7.59 -3.33 -6.48
C THR A 334 9.04 -3.11 -6.87
N ALA A 335 9.42 -3.51 -8.09
CA ALA A 335 10.78 -3.39 -8.56
C ALA A 335 11.20 -1.90 -8.70
N TYR A 336 10.28 -1.02 -9.09
CA TYR A 336 10.51 0.42 -9.06
C TYR A 336 10.79 0.94 -7.63
N ALA A 337 9.99 0.53 -6.64
CA ALA A 337 10.19 0.92 -5.24
C ALA A 337 11.54 0.44 -4.71
N GLU A 338 11.95 -0.79 -5.03
CA GLU A 338 13.26 -1.35 -4.64
C GLU A 338 14.43 -0.58 -5.28
N VAL A 339 14.29 -0.09 -6.52
CA VAL A 339 15.31 0.71 -7.20
C VAL A 339 15.41 2.14 -6.64
N ILE A 340 14.28 2.81 -6.42
CA ILE A 340 14.29 4.23 -6.00
C ILE A 340 14.67 4.40 -4.52
N THR A 341 14.40 3.39 -3.67
CA THR A 341 14.61 3.49 -2.23
C THR A 341 16.07 3.72 -1.82
N PRO A 342 17.06 2.95 -2.32
CA PRO A 342 18.49 3.22 -2.07
C PRO A 342 18.94 4.62 -2.48
N VAL A 343 18.40 5.16 -3.59
CA VAL A 343 18.73 6.51 -4.07
C VAL A 343 18.19 7.56 -3.10
N VAL A 344 16.91 7.44 -2.73
CA VAL A 344 16.27 8.33 -1.76
C VAL A 344 16.96 8.26 -0.40
N TYR A 345 17.31 7.05 0.05
CA TYR A 345 18.04 6.84 1.30
C TYR A 345 19.45 7.47 1.27
N SER A 346 20.17 7.34 0.16
CA SER A 346 21.50 7.94 0.00
C SER A 346 21.43 9.48 0.05
N LEU A 347 20.43 10.08 -0.61
CA LEU A 347 20.16 11.51 -0.55
C LEU A 347 19.82 11.96 0.88
N TYR A 348 18.97 11.20 1.57
CA TYR A 348 18.66 11.42 2.99
C TYR A 348 19.92 11.41 3.85
N LEU A 349 20.73 10.36 3.75
CA LEU A 349 21.93 10.18 4.57
C LEU A 349 22.95 11.31 4.31
N PHE A 350 23.17 11.65 3.05
CA PHE A 350 24.03 12.77 2.65
C PHE A 350 23.52 14.10 3.21
N THR A 351 22.22 14.36 3.11
CA THR A 351 21.61 15.61 3.62
C THR A 351 21.79 15.72 5.13
N VAL A 352 21.45 14.67 5.90
CA VAL A 352 21.56 14.70 7.37
C VAL A 352 23.02 14.79 7.82
N PHE A 353 23.97 14.16 7.11
CA PHE A 353 25.39 14.24 7.43
C PHE A 353 25.93 15.69 7.39
N HIS A 354 25.46 16.49 6.44
CA HIS A 354 25.85 17.90 6.29
C HIS A 354 25.05 18.88 7.16
N MET A 355 24.04 18.40 7.89
CA MET A 355 23.32 19.25 8.83
C MET A 355 24.13 19.48 10.12
N PRO A 356 24.09 20.69 10.71
CA PRO A 356 24.77 20.98 11.97
C PRO A 356 24.24 20.17 13.15
N ASN A 357 23.01 19.64 13.03
CA ASN A 357 22.35 18.85 14.07
C ASN A 357 22.66 17.34 13.98
N ARG A 358 23.65 16.91 13.18
CA ARG A 358 23.96 15.49 12.95
C ARG A 358 24.29 14.72 14.23
N ASP A 359 24.88 15.38 15.22
CA ASP A 359 25.35 14.75 16.46
C ASP A 359 24.19 14.21 17.33
N TYR A 360 22.95 14.64 17.06
CA TYR A 360 21.75 14.13 17.71
C TYR A 360 21.20 12.83 17.11
N TYR A 361 21.72 12.39 15.97
CA TYR A 361 21.31 11.17 15.29
C TYR A 361 22.30 10.06 15.62
N SER A 362 21.88 9.06 16.40
CA SER A 362 22.77 8.00 16.90
C SER A 362 23.47 7.23 15.78
N GLN A 363 22.83 7.15 14.62
CA GLN A 363 23.32 6.43 13.43
C GLN A 363 24.44 7.16 12.67
N ILE A 364 24.51 8.50 12.82
CA ILE A 364 25.38 9.37 12.01
C ILE A 364 26.37 10.14 12.89
N ALA A 365 26.11 10.28 14.19
CA ALA A 365 26.93 11.06 15.12
C ALA A 365 28.41 10.64 15.15
N SER A 366 28.69 9.33 15.04
CA SER A 366 30.06 8.79 15.00
C SER A 366 30.58 8.52 13.58
N MET A 367 29.81 8.83 12.54
CA MET A 367 30.17 8.56 11.15
C MET A 367 31.13 9.62 10.62
N ASP A 368 32.29 9.18 10.14
CA ASP A 368 33.24 10.04 9.44
C ASP A 368 32.97 10.08 7.92
N SER A 369 33.53 11.07 7.22
CA SER A 369 33.41 11.30 5.77
C SER A 369 33.79 10.07 4.92
N ILE A 370 34.84 9.34 5.33
CA ILE A 370 35.27 8.10 4.67
C ILE A 370 34.23 7.00 4.87
N HIS A 371 33.67 6.89 6.08
CA HIS A 371 32.64 5.89 6.38
C HIS A 371 31.34 6.19 5.64
N LEU A 372 30.93 7.47 5.58
CA LEU A 372 29.81 7.92 4.76
C LEU A 372 30.00 7.54 3.29
N THR A 373 31.16 7.87 2.71
CA THR A 373 31.44 7.59 1.30
C THR A 373 31.36 6.10 1.01
N LYS A 374 31.96 5.26 1.87
CA LYS A 374 31.88 3.80 1.76
C LYS A 374 30.43 3.30 1.84
N THR A 375 29.64 3.80 2.79
CA THR A 375 28.23 3.43 2.95
C THR A 375 27.41 3.81 1.73
N VAL A 376 27.51 5.06 1.27
CA VAL A 376 26.78 5.55 0.09
C VAL A 376 27.18 4.75 -1.15
N VAL A 377 28.48 4.53 -1.38
CA VAL A 377 28.95 3.70 -2.51
C VAL A 377 28.39 2.28 -2.42
N ASN A 378 28.43 1.64 -1.25
CA ASN A 378 27.87 0.29 -1.08
C ASN A 378 26.37 0.22 -1.36
N VAL A 379 25.60 1.19 -0.86
CA VAL A 379 24.15 1.27 -1.09
C VAL A 379 23.83 1.57 -2.57
N LEU A 380 24.61 2.42 -3.22
CA LEU A 380 24.45 2.70 -4.65
C LEU A 380 24.88 1.53 -5.54
N LEU A 381 25.92 0.78 -5.17
CA LEU A 381 26.28 -0.49 -5.83
C LEU A 381 25.14 -1.51 -5.71
N TYR A 382 24.49 -1.59 -4.56
CA TYR A 382 23.28 -2.39 -4.40
C TYR A 382 22.14 -1.90 -5.30
N SER A 383 21.94 -0.59 -5.42
CA SER A 383 20.98 0.00 -6.36
C SER A 383 21.21 -0.41 -7.82
N LEU A 384 22.47 -0.60 -8.25
CA LEU A 384 22.77 -1.11 -9.60
C LEU A 384 22.29 -2.55 -9.80
N VAL A 385 22.35 -3.39 -8.76
CA VAL A 385 21.82 -4.76 -8.81
C VAL A 385 20.30 -4.73 -8.91
N GLU A 386 19.64 -3.88 -8.11
CA GLU A 386 18.18 -3.67 -8.22
C GLU A 386 17.78 -3.12 -9.60
N LEU A 387 18.56 -2.18 -10.16
CA LEU A 387 18.33 -1.65 -11.49
C LEU A 387 18.47 -2.74 -12.57
N THR A 388 19.44 -3.64 -12.40
CA THR A 388 19.62 -4.79 -13.28
C THR A 388 18.42 -5.74 -13.17
N ALA A 389 17.96 -6.04 -11.95
CA ALA A 389 16.79 -6.87 -11.71
C ALA A 389 15.51 -6.26 -12.31
N PHE A 390 15.31 -4.95 -12.13
CA PHE A 390 14.22 -4.18 -12.72
C PHE A 390 14.26 -4.21 -14.26
N THR A 391 15.45 -4.07 -14.86
CA THR A 391 15.63 -4.13 -16.30
C THR A 391 15.31 -5.52 -16.84
N VAL A 392 15.82 -6.58 -16.19
CA VAL A 392 15.53 -7.98 -16.54
C VAL A 392 14.03 -8.27 -16.43
N LEU A 393 13.38 -7.85 -15.35
CA LEU A 393 11.93 -8.01 -15.16
C LEU A 393 11.16 -7.30 -16.27
N THR A 394 11.48 -6.02 -16.53
CA THR A 394 10.79 -5.23 -17.57
C THR A 394 10.95 -5.85 -18.96
N LEU A 395 12.16 -6.24 -19.34
CA LEU A 395 12.42 -6.86 -20.64
C LEU A 395 11.72 -8.21 -20.77
N THR A 396 11.71 -9.01 -19.70
CA THR A 396 11.01 -10.30 -19.66
C THR A 396 9.50 -10.10 -19.80
N LEU A 397 8.91 -9.18 -19.03
CA LEU A 397 7.48 -8.89 -19.11
C LEU A 397 7.09 -8.32 -20.48
N LYS A 398 7.89 -7.42 -21.06
CA LYS A 398 7.66 -6.92 -22.44
C LYS A 398 7.64 -8.07 -23.46
N ARG A 399 8.58 -9.01 -23.35
CA ARG A 399 8.65 -10.20 -24.23
C ARG A 399 7.51 -11.18 -24.01
N ARG A 400 7.01 -11.33 -22.78
CA ARG A 400 5.94 -12.27 -22.41
C ARG A 400 4.54 -11.73 -22.68
N LEU A 401 4.32 -10.44 -22.42
CA LEU A 401 3.01 -9.80 -22.43
C LEU A 401 2.72 -8.98 -23.69
N ASN A 402 3.72 -8.69 -24.53
CA ASN A 402 3.61 -7.91 -25.76
C ASN A 402 3.10 -6.47 -25.61
N PHE A 403 3.05 -5.92 -24.39
CA PHE A 403 2.84 -4.50 -24.14
C PHE A 403 4.02 -3.90 -23.36
N SER A 404 4.15 -2.57 -23.38
CA SER A 404 5.22 -1.90 -22.66
C SER A 404 4.88 -1.75 -21.18
N THR A 405 5.55 -2.51 -20.32
CA THR A 405 5.46 -2.38 -18.86
C THR A 405 6.02 -1.06 -18.34
N MET A 406 6.97 -0.44 -19.06
CA MET A 406 7.43 0.92 -18.74
C MET A 406 6.31 1.95 -18.91
N HIS A 407 5.49 1.83 -19.97
CA HIS A 407 4.33 2.71 -20.13
C HIS A 407 3.30 2.45 -19.04
N GLN A 408 3.08 1.20 -18.63
CA GLN A 408 2.22 0.86 -17.50
C GLN A 408 2.72 1.51 -16.20
N LEU A 409 4.03 1.42 -15.92
CA LEU A 409 4.63 2.04 -14.74
C LEU A 409 4.45 3.56 -14.76
N VAL A 410 4.80 4.22 -15.87
CA VAL A 410 4.65 5.68 -16.01
C VAL A 410 3.20 6.09 -15.84
N PHE A 411 2.26 5.38 -16.46
CA PHE A 411 0.83 5.63 -16.31
C PHE A 411 0.38 5.56 -14.85
N VAL A 412 0.81 4.53 -14.12
CA VAL A 412 0.44 4.32 -12.71
C VAL A 412 1.06 5.39 -11.81
N LEU A 413 2.33 5.73 -12.02
CA LEU A 413 3.02 6.77 -11.28
C LEU A 413 2.44 8.16 -11.55
N ASP A 414 2.06 8.46 -12.80
CA ASP A 414 1.43 9.73 -13.17
C ASP A 414 0.05 9.87 -12.50
N ARG A 415 -0.78 8.81 -12.58
CA ARG A 415 -2.12 8.80 -12.00
C ARG A 415 -2.16 8.91 -10.48
N GLN A 416 -1.10 8.48 -9.80
CA GLN A 416 -1.07 8.41 -8.33
C GLN A 416 0.16 9.11 -7.73
N MET A 417 0.73 10.08 -8.45
CA MET A 417 1.97 10.77 -8.07
C MET A 417 1.92 11.35 -6.65
N ILE A 418 0.79 11.97 -6.29
CA ILE A 418 0.58 12.55 -4.97
C ILE A 418 0.69 11.48 -3.86
N HIS A 419 0.15 10.29 -4.11
CA HIS A 419 0.20 9.19 -3.16
C HIS A 419 1.62 8.68 -2.95
N VAL A 420 2.34 8.50 -4.05
CA VAL A 420 3.73 8.05 -4.08
C VAL A 420 4.62 9.04 -3.32
N GLN A 421 4.51 10.34 -3.64
CA GLN A 421 5.29 11.38 -2.99
C GLN A 421 4.99 11.47 -1.50
N THR A 422 3.71 11.46 -1.12
CA THR A 422 3.31 11.55 0.29
C THR A 422 3.84 10.36 1.09
N ALA A 423 3.79 9.15 0.53
CA ALA A 423 4.33 7.95 1.17
C ALA A 423 5.87 8.01 1.31
N ILE A 424 6.60 8.39 0.25
CA ILE A 424 8.07 8.53 0.31
C ILE A 424 8.47 9.54 1.38
N ILE A 425 7.84 10.72 1.40
CA ILE A 425 8.13 11.76 2.39
C ILE A 425 7.82 11.25 3.80
N LEU A 426 6.66 10.62 4.00
CA LEU A 426 6.24 10.07 5.29
C LEU A 426 7.26 9.07 5.84
N TRP A 427 7.65 8.09 5.02
CA TRP A 427 8.52 7.01 5.48
C TRP A 427 9.96 7.46 5.67
N VAL A 428 10.51 8.30 4.78
CA VAL A 428 11.85 8.89 4.97
C VAL A 428 11.88 9.77 6.21
N PHE A 429 10.86 10.61 6.41
CA PHE A 429 10.73 11.43 7.60
C PHE A 429 10.69 10.57 8.87
N TYR A 430 9.86 9.52 8.87
CA TYR A 430 9.79 8.55 9.96
C TYR A 430 11.15 7.92 10.28
N THR A 431 11.89 7.48 9.25
CA THR A 431 13.24 6.91 9.44
C THR A 431 14.26 7.91 9.99
N THR A 432 14.06 9.19 9.74
CA THR A 432 14.84 10.27 10.35
C THR A 432 14.45 10.50 11.81
N GLN A 433 13.17 10.34 12.17
CA GLN A 433 12.74 10.55 13.56
C GLN A 433 13.24 9.41 14.46
N ILE A 434 13.06 8.15 14.07
CA ILE A 434 13.46 6.98 14.88
C ILE A 434 14.97 6.93 15.20
N SER A 435 15.81 7.62 14.41
CA SER A 435 17.26 7.66 14.59
C SER A 435 17.75 8.71 15.60
N LEU A 436 16.87 9.55 16.14
CA LEU A 436 17.23 10.56 17.13
C LEU A 436 17.46 9.94 18.51
N LYS A 437 18.51 10.40 19.19
CA LYS A 437 18.89 9.95 20.54
C LYS A 437 17.78 10.15 21.61
N HIS A 438 16.88 11.10 21.41
CA HIS A 438 15.79 11.39 22.36
C HIS A 438 14.65 10.36 22.29
N TYR A 439 14.55 9.59 21.20
CA TYR A 439 13.63 8.46 21.10
C TYR A 439 14.37 7.21 21.56
N ASP A 440 14.59 7.13 22.87
CA ASP A 440 15.31 6.02 23.48
C ASP A 440 14.45 4.75 23.52
N TYR A 441 15.02 3.68 23.00
CA TYR A 441 14.45 2.33 23.01
C TYR A 441 15.19 1.40 23.99
N SER A 442 16.34 1.84 24.50
CA SER A 442 17.05 1.14 25.54
C SER A 442 16.26 1.29 26.84
N PHE A 443 15.98 0.18 27.52
CA PHE A 443 15.32 0.20 28.84
C PHE A 443 16.22 0.82 29.93
N GLU A 444 17.26 1.58 29.56
CA GLU A 444 18.27 2.18 30.41
C GLU A 444 17.97 3.68 30.58
N PHE A 445 16.93 3.98 31.36
CA PHE A 445 16.50 5.36 31.55
C PHE A 445 17.52 6.12 32.40
N ALA A 446 18.13 7.16 31.82
CA ALA A 446 19.17 7.96 32.48
C ALA A 446 18.74 8.55 33.84
N TRP A 447 17.44 8.84 34.02
CA TRP A 447 16.89 9.32 35.29
C TRP A 447 16.71 8.22 36.36
N LEU A 448 16.68 6.94 35.98
CA LEU A 448 16.55 5.84 36.95
C LEU A 448 17.91 5.53 37.56
N GLN A 449 18.98 5.71 36.77
CA GLN A 449 20.36 5.53 37.21
C GLN A 449 20.86 6.68 38.10
N SER A 450 20.32 7.90 37.94
CA SER A 450 20.72 9.04 38.78
C SER A 450 20.26 8.93 40.24
N ASN A 451 19.22 8.16 40.53
CA ASN A 451 18.76 7.93 41.91
C ASN A 451 19.52 6.80 42.63
N SER A 452 20.36 6.04 41.93
CA SER A 452 21.14 4.94 42.52
C SER A 452 22.49 5.38 43.11
N THR A 453 22.87 6.66 42.94
CA THR A 453 24.15 7.22 43.39
C THR A 453 24.05 8.18 44.57
N THR A 454 22.86 8.32 45.16
CA THR A 454 22.69 8.94 46.48
C THR A 454 22.34 7.85 47.50
N VAL A 455 23.38 7.19 47.99
CA VAL A 455 23.38 6.46 49.28
C VAL A 455 23.75 7.44 50.38
#